data_AF-A0A4S4KE36-F1
#
_entry.id   AF-A0A4S4KE36-F1
#
_cell.length_a   1.000
_cell.length_b   1.000
_cell.length_c   1.000
_cell.angle_alpha   90.00
_cell.angle_beta   90.00
_cell.angle_gamma   90.00
#
_symmetry.space_group_name_H-M   'P 1'
#
loop_
_entity.id
_entity.type
_entity.pdbx_description
1 polymer ?
#
loop_
_entity_poly.entity_id
_entity_poly.type
_entity_poly.pdbx_seq_one_letter_code
_entity_poly.pdbx_strand_id
1 'polypeptide(L)'
;MADAASAIIGIVAFGLHVAHKVYEVIDSIKDAPTDVLALKHDAEQIASLLLQLQQSRILDSAVLPPSADVAVLKKPFEDAVGEVELFINKVAEERRDGEIRVKKLQWFLKGSRCKKLRGSLASLKISIIAIVAASTSYANQPKL
;
A
#
# COMPACT_ATOMS: atom_id res chain seq x y z
N MET A 1 -24.28 6.95 4.70
CA MET A 1 -23.06 7.64 5.16
C MET A 1 -22.02 6.71 5.78
N ALA A 2 -22.41 5.62 6.45
CA ALA A 2 -21.46 4.65 7.05
C ALA A 2 -20.54 3.91 6.04
N ASP A 3 -20.93 3.84 4.77
CA ASP A 3 -20.23 3.04 3.76
C ASP A 3 -18.89 3.66 3.31
N ALA A 4 -18.87 4.98 3.05
CA ALA A 4 -17.67 5.65 2.55
C ALA A 4 -16.54 5.73 3.60
N ALA A 5 -16.84 6.19 4.81
CA ALA A 5 -15.84 6.26 5.89
C ALA A 5 -15.28 4.86 6.22
N SER A 6 -16.15 3.85 6.34
CA SER A 6 -15.73 2.47 6.60
C SER A 6 -14.88 1.89 5.47
N ALA A 7 -15.21 2.18 4.20
CA ALA A 7 -14.42 1.77 3.06
C ALA A 7 -13.01 2.39 3.07
N ILE A 8 -12.90 3.68 3.39
CA ILE A 8 -11.61 4.39 3.46
C ILE A 8 -10.77 3.86 4.62
N ILE A 9 -11.39 3.66 5.80
CA ILE A 9 -10.72 3.06 6.95
C ILE A 9 -10.21 1.65 6.59
N GLY A 10 -11.02 0.86 5.88
CA GLY A 10 -10.61 -0.46 5.38
C GLY A 10 -9.41 -0.39 4.44
N ILE A 11 -9.41 0.54 3.48
CA ILE A 11 -8.29 0.79 2.55
C ILE A 11 -7.01 1.16 3.32
N VAL A 12 -7.11 2.06 4.30
CA VAL A 12 -5.96 2.50 5.11
C VAL A 12 -5.40 1.37 5.97
N ALA A 13 -6.27 0.65 6.69
CA ALA A 13 -5.86 -0.46 7.55
C ALA A 13 -5.20 -1.58 6.73
N PHE A 14 -5.78 -1.92 5.58
CA PHE A 14 -5.25 -2.96 4.72
C PHE A 14 -3.97 -2.52 3.99
N GLY A 15 -3.90 -1.27 3.52
CA GLY A 15 -2.66 -0.71 2.99
C GLY A 15 -1.52 -0.74 4.01
N LEU A 16 -1.82 -0.50 5.29
CA LEU A 16 -0.84 -0.54 6.38
C LEU A 16 -0.35 -1.96 6.60
N HIS A 17 -1.26 -2.93 6.61
CA HIS A 17 -0.93 -4.35 6.71
C HIS A 17 0.01 -4.79 5.58
N VAL A 18 -0.31 -4.44 4.34
CA VAL A 18 0.47 -4.78 3.15
C VAL A 18 1.86 -4.14 3.20
N ALA A 19 1.96 -2.84 3.51
CA ALA A 19 3.23 -2.14 3.63
C ALA A 19 4.13 -2.75 4.72
N HIS A 20 3.55 -3.08 5.88
CA HIS A 20 4.28 -3.74 6.96
C HIS A 20 4.80 -5.13 6.55
N LYS A 21 4.01 -5.90 5.80
CA LYS A 21 4.45 -7.21 5.30
C LYS A 21 5.59 -7.11 4.31
N VAL A 22 5.57 -6.12 3.40
CA VAL A 22 6.71 -5.87 2.49
C VAL A 22 7.97 -5.53 3.27
N TYR A 23 7.85 -4.66 4.29
CA TYR A 23 8.95 -4.34 5.19
C TYR A 23 9.53 -5.59 5.86
N GLU A 24 8.70 -6.38 6.55
CA GLU A 24 9.13 -7.59 7.27
C GLU A 24 9.81 -8.58 6.32
N VAL A 25 9.21 -8.81 5.15
CA VAL A 25 9.77 -9.71 4.14
C VAL A 25 11.15 -9.24 3.73
N ILE A 26 11.32 -7.94 3.43
CA ILE A 26 12.60 -7.44 2.95
C ILE A 26 13.65 -7.38 4.05
N ASP A 27 13.28 -6.93 5.24
CA ASP A 27 14.15 -6.86 6.41
C ASP A 27 14.72 -8.24 6.77
N SER A 28 13.95 -9.28 6.50
CA SER A 28 14.35 -10.66 6.74
C SER A 28 15.32 -11.24 5.70
N ILE A 29 15.63 -10.50 4.63
CA ILE A 29 16.59 -10.89 3.59
C ILE A 29 17.97 -10.35 3.99
N LYS A 30 18.86 -11.24 4.39
CA LYS A 30 20.26 -10.88 4.59
C LYS A 30 20.91 -10.46 3.26
N ASP A 31 21.70 -9.39 3.28
CA ASP A 31 22.42 -8.87 2.12
C ASP A 31 21.51 -8.55 0.92
N ALA A 32 20.30 -8.02 1.20
CA ALA A 32 19.38 -7.60 0.17
C ALA A 32 20.03 -6.56 -0.77
N PRO A 33 19.90 -6.72 -2.09
CA PRO A 33 20.48 -5.78 -3.06
C PRO A 33 19.77 -4.42 -2.98
N THR A 34 20.45 -3.36 -3.44
CA THR A 34 20.01 -1.96 -3.29
C THR A 34 18.61 -1.68 -3.84
N ASP A 35 18.24 -2.31 -4.94
CA ASP A 35 16.90 -2.19 -5.55
C ASP A 35 15.80 -2.83 -4.67
N VAL A 36 16.12 -3.90 -3.96
CA VAL A 36 15.24 -4.55 -2.98
C VAL A 36 15.17 -3.75 -1.68
N LEU A 37 16.30 -3.19 -1.23
CA LEU A 37 16.29 -2.25 -0.11
C LEU A 37 15.48 -0.99 -0.40
N ALA A 38 15.44 -0.53 -1.65
CA ALA A 38 14.58 0.59 -2.04
C ALA A 38 13.09 0.26 -1.85
N LEU A 39 12.66 -0.99 -2.06
CA LEU A 39 11.29 -1.44 -1.77
C LEU A 39 10.98 -1.38 -0.27
N LYS A 40 11.95 -1.71 0.59
CA LYS A 40 11.81 -1.59 2.06
C LYS A 40 11.56 -0.13 2.43
N HIS A 41 12.36 0.78 1.89
CA HIS A 41 12.21 2.21 2.15
C HIS A 41 10.88 2.77 1.60
N ASP A 42 10.46 2.36 0.40
CA ASP A 42 9.17 2.74 -0.17
C ASP A 42 8.02 2.24 0.73
N ALA A 43 8.11 1.02 1.26
CA ALA A 43 7.14 0.45 2.19
C ALA A 43 7.11 1.16 3.57
N GLU A 44 8.27 1.51 4.14
CA GLU A 44 8.36 2.31 5.38
C GLU A 44 7.64 3.65 5.25
N GLN A 45 7.86 4.36 4.15
CA GLN A 45 7.21 5.66 3.92
C GLN A 45 5.70 5.52 3.83
N ILE A 46 5.20 4.47 3.16
CA ILE A 46 3.77 4.20 3.03
C ILE A 46 3.18 3.85 4.40
N ALA A 47 3.83 2.95 5.15
CA ALA A 47 3.39 2.55 6.48
C ALA A 47 3.33 3.74 7.43
N SER A 48 4.35 4.61 7.42
CA SER A 48 4.38 5.83 8.24
C SER A 48 3.23 6.78 7.91
N LEU A 49 2.97 7.03 6.62
CA LEU A 49 1.86 7.86 6.18
C LEU A 49 0.50 7.28 6.62
N LEU A 50 0.32 5.97 6.45
CA LEU A 50 -0.92 5.29 6.82
C LEU A 50 -1.16 5.28 8.33
N LEU A 51 -0.10 5.08 9.12
CA LEU A 51 -0.15 5.16 10.57
C LEU A 51 -0.57 6.57 11.03
N GLN A 52 0.01 7.61 10.44
CA GLN A 52 -0.36 9.00 10.74
C GLN A 52 -1.84 9.27 10.42
N LEU A 53 -2.33 8.78 9.28
CA LEU A 53 -3.74 8.91 8.90
C LEU A 53 -4.66 8.21 9.92
N GLN A 54 -4.34 6.97 10.30
CA GLN A 54 -5.11 6.21 11.28
C GLN A 54 -5.11 6.90 12.67
N GLN A 55 -3.98 7.46 13.10
CA GLN A 55 -3.86 8.16 14.38
C GLN A 55 -4.56 9.52 14.39
N SER A 56 -4.60 10.21 13.25
CA SER A 56 -5.19 11.54 13.12
C SER A 56 -6.71 11.59 13.30
N ARG A 57 -7.40 10.43 13.26
CA ARG A 57 -8.88 10.31 13.27
C ARG A 57 -9.59 11.11 12.17
N ILE A 58 -8.87 11.67 11.21
CA ILE A 58 -9.42 12.43 10.08
C ILE A 58 -10.39 11.57 9.26
N LEU A 59 -10.19 10.24 9.28
CA LEU A 59 -11.03 9.27 8.59
C LEU A 59 -12.39 9.04 9.27
N ASP A 60 -12.51 9.32 10.57
CA ASP A 60 -13.77 9.12 11.32
C ASP A 60 -14.86 10.08 10.84
N SER A 61 -14.46 11.22 10.29
CA SER A 61 -15.33 12.24 9.67
C SER A 61 -15.25 12.26 8.15
N ALA A 62 -14.62 11.27 7.53
CA ALA A 62 -14.46 11.23 6.07
C ALA A 62 -15.83 11.13 5.38
N VAL A 63 -16.11 12.09 4.50
CA VAL A 63 -17.30 12.07 3.64
C VAL A 63 -16.85 12.21 2.20
N LEU A 64 -17.23 11.26 1.36
CA LEU A 64 -16.99 11.34 -0.07
C LEU A 64 -18.11 12.15 -0.75
N PRO A 65 -17.78 13.01 -1.73
CA PRO A 65 -18.78 13.65 -2.56
C PRO A 65 -19.71 12.60 -3.21
N PRO A 66 -21.01 12.88 -3.40
CA PRO A 66 -21.92 11.98 -4.12
C PRO A 66 -21.46 11.65 -5.55
N SER A 67 -20.65 12.53 -6.15
CA SER A 67 -20.05 12.37 -7.48
C SER A 67 -18.71 11.65 -7.47
N ALA A 68 -18.15 11.32 -6.30
CA ALA A 68 -16.89 10.60 -6.22
C ALA A 68 -17.13 9.12 -6.51
N ASP A 69 -16.62 8.67 -7.66
CA ASP A 69 -16.62 7.25 -7.98
C ASP A 69 -15.55 6.54 -7.15
N VAL A 70 -15.99 5.90 -6.06
CA VAL A 70 -15.13 5.10 -5.19
C VAL A 70 -14.44 3.99 -5.98
N ALA A 71 -15.07 3.46 -7.04
CA ALA A 71 -14.48 2.41 -7.85
C ALA A 71 -13.25 2.90 -8.63
N VAL A 72 -13.23 4.17 -9.07
CA VAL A 72 -12.08 4.78 -9.75
C VAL A 72 -10.88 4.92 -8.82
N LEU A 73 -11.12 5.14 -7.51
CA LEU A 73 -10.06 5.23 -6.50
C LEU A 73 -9.66 3.85 -5.95
N LYS A 74 -10.59 2.90 -5.93
CA LYS A 74 -10.40 1.56 -5.37
C LYS A 74 -9.66 0.63 -6.32
N LYS A 75 -9.93 0.70 -7.63
CA LYS A 75 -9.31 -0.20 -8.61
C LYS A 75 -7.77 -0.10 -8.67
N PRO A 76 -7.16 1.11 -8.74
CA PRO A 76 -5.70 1.25 -8.68
C PRO A 76 -5.10 0.72 -7.36
N PHE A 77 -5.85 0.84 -6.27
CA PHE A 77 -5.47 0.29 -4.97
C PHE A 77 -5.51 -1.24 -4.97
N GLU A 78 -6.59 -1.85 -5.45
CA GLU A 78 -6.73 -3.32 -5.56
C GLU A 78 -5.67 -3.92 -6.49
N ASP A 79 -5.43 -3.29 -7.65
CA ASP A 79 -4.38 -3.72 -8.58
C ASP A 79 -2.99 -3.63 -7.92
N ALA A 80 -2.72 -2.55 -7.18
CA ALA A 80 -1.45 -2.38 -6.47
C ALA A 80 -1.28 -3.41 -5.35
N VAL A 81 -2.33 -3.69 -4.58
CA VAL A 81 -2.33 -4.74 -3.56
C VAL A 81 -2.04 -6.09 -4.20
N GLY A 82 -2.74 -6.46 -5.27
CA GLY A 82 -2.60 -7.77 -5.89
C GLY A 82 -1.15 -8.05 -6.31
N GLU A 83 -0.47 -7.05 -6.85
CA GLU A 83 0.96 -7.15 -7.18
C GLU A 83 1.86 -7.32 -5.95
N VAL A 84 1.54 -6.64 -4.84
CA VAL A 84 2.29 -6.76 -3.60
C VAL A 84 2.05 -8.11 -2.92
N GLU A 85 0.82 -8.60 -2.90
CA GLU A 85 0.48 -9.92 -2.37
C GLU A 85 1.14 -11.03 -3.18
N LEU A 86 1.17 -10.91 -4.51
CA LEU A 86 1.92 -11.83 -5.38
C LEU A 86 3.40 -11.87 -5.00
N PHE A 87 4.01 -10.72 -4.72
CA PHE A 87 5.38 -10.66 -4.23
C PHE A 87 5.54 -11.36 -2.87
N ILE A 88 4.70 -11.02 -1.88
CA ILE A 88 4.76 -11.61 -0.52
C ILE A 88 4.61 -13.13 -0.59
N ASN A 89 3.60 -13.62 -1.31
CA ASN A 89 3.33 -15.04 -1.47
C ASN A 89 4.51 -15.74 -2.15
N LYS A 90 5.11 -15.11 -3.17
CA LYS A 90 6.30 -15.66 -3.81
C LYS A 90 7.48 -15.76 -2.84
N VAL A 91 7.73 -14.75 -2.01
CA VAL A 91 8.82 -14.84 -1.02
C VAL A 91 8.54 -15.92 0.03
N ALA A 92 7.28 -16.06 0.46
CA ALA A 92 6.87 -17.10 1.40
C ALA A 92 7.05 -18.52 0.82
N GLU A 93 6.75 -18.73 -0.47
CA GLU A 93 7.04 -19.99 -1.16
C GLU A 93 8.54 -20.32 -1.17
N GLU A 94 9.36 -19.33 -1.50
CA GLU A 94 10.82 -19.52 -1.56
C GLU A 94 11.46 -19.67 -0.16
N ARG A 95 10.71 -19.34 0.91
CA ARG A 95 11.08 -19.59 2.32
C ARG A 95 10.83 -21.01 2.81
N ARG A 96 10.09 -21.86 2.08
CA ARG A 96 9.68 -23.19 2.58
C ARG A 96 10.85 -24.09 3.03
N ASP A 97 12.07 -23.80 2.57
CA ASP A 97 13.29 -24.51 2.97
C ASP A 97 13.99 -23.92 4.22
N GLY A 98 13.40 -22.93 4.91
CA GLY A 98 13.94 -22.32 6.14
C GLY A 98 14.78 -21.05 5.93
N GLU A 99 15.30 -20.81 4.73
CA GLU A 99 16.00 -19.57 4.35
C GLU A 99 15.48 -19.00 3.03
N ILE A 100 15.35 -17.66 2.97
CA ILE A 100 15.13 -16.99 1.67
C ILE A 100 16.40 -17.13 0.85
N ARG A 101 16.33 -17.85 -0.27
CA ARG A 101 17.41 -17.85 -1.24
C ARG A 101 17.45 -16.50 -1.96
N VAL A 102 18.29 -15.58 -1.49
CA VAL A 102 18.48 -14.22 -2.04
C VAL A 102 18.58 -14.22 -3.57
N LYS A 103 19.32 -15.19 -4.15
CA LYS A 103 19.48 -15.35 -5.60
C LYS A 103 18.16 -15.61 -6.34
N LYS A 104 17.24 -16.39 -5.75
CA LYS A 104 15.93 -16.66 -6.36
C LYS A 104 15.03 -15.44 -6.27
N LEU A 105 15.08 -14.70 -5.16
CA LEU A 105 14.34 -13.45 -5.03
C LEU A 105 14.86 -12.38 -5.99
N GLN A 106 16.18 -12.24 -6.11
CA GLN A 106 16.82 -11.42 -7.13
C GLN A 106 16.34 -11.82 -8.52
N TRP A 107 16.32 -13.11 -8.83
CA TRP A 107 15.80 -13.59 -10.11
C TRP A 107 14.32 -13.26 -10.30
N PHE A 108 13.49 -13.34 -9.26
CA PHE A 108 12.09 -12.92 -9.29
C PHE A 108 11.93 -11.40 -9.48
N LEU A 109 12.84 -10.59 -8.95
CA LEU A 109 12.75 -9.14 -9.06
C LEU A 109 13.44 -8.58 -10.31
N LYS A 110 14.21 -9.42 -11.04
CA LYS A 110 14.85 -9.05 -12.30
C LYS A 110 13.85 -8.54 -13.34
N GLY A 111 14.38 -7.68 -14.22
CA GLY A 111 13.65 -7.09 -15.33
C GLY A 111 12.72 -5.98 -14.87
N SER A 112 11.51 -5.92 -15.44
CA SER A 112 10.52 -4.89 -15.12
C SER A 112 9.76 -5.15 -13.82
N ARG A 113 9.94 -6.30 -13.15
CA ARG A 113 9.15 -6.69 -11.97
C ARG A 113 9.41 -5.84 -10.74
N CYS A 114 10.69 -5.59 -10.40
CA CYS A 114 11.03 -4.65 -9.33
C CYS A 114 10.46 -3.25 -9.61
N LYS A 115 10.61 -2.76 -10.85
CA LYS A 115 10.05 -1.47 -11.29
C LYS A 115 8.51 -1.45 -11.20
N LYS A 116 7.83 -2.54 -11.58
CA LYS A 116 6.38 -2.69 -11.49
C LYS A 116 5.92 -2.64 -10.04
N LEU A 117 6.58 -3.39 -9.15
CA LEU A 117 6.25 -3.41 -7.72
C LEU A 117 6.46 -2.04 -7.06
N ARG A 118 7.55 -1.33 -7.40
CA ARG A 118 7.75 0.06 -6.97
C ARG A 118 6.66 0.99 -7.50
N GLY A 119 6.28 0.81 -8.77
CA GLY A 119 5.15 1.52 -9.37
C GLY A 119 3.85 1.27 -8.62
N SER A 120 3.56 0.01 -8.25
CA SER A 120 2.38 -0.36 -7.46
C SER A 120 2.39 0.29 -6.07
N LEU A 121 3.51 0.27 -5.36
CA LEU A 121 3.65 0.94 -4.06
C LEU A 121 3.43 2.47 -4.18
N ALA A 122 3.98 3.09 -5.23
CA ALA A 122 3.75 4.50 -5.50
C ALA A 122 2.28 4.80 -5.83
N SER A 123 1.63 3.97 -6.66
CA SER A 123 0.20 4.08 -6.98
C SER A 123 -0.68 3.91 -5.73
N LEU A 124 -0.32 3.00 -4.84
CA LEU A 124 -1.00 2.81 -3.55
C LEU A 124 -0.92 4.09 -2.71
N LYS A 125 0.29 4.64 -2.54
CA LYS A 125 0.51 5.91 -1.83
C LYS A 125 -0.33 7.06 -2.41
N ILE A 126 -0.29 7.23 -3.73
CA ILE A 126 -1.03 8.31 -4.43
C ILE A 126 -2.53 8.13 -4.27
N SER A 127 -3.04 6.91 -4.44
CA SER A 127 -4.47 6.63 -4.34
C SER A 127 -4.99 6.90 -2.93
N ILE A 128 -4.24 6.51 -1.90
CA ILE A 128 -4.60 6.81 -0.51
C ILE A 128 -4.62 8.32 -0.25
N ILE A 129 -3.58 9.05 -0.69
CA ILE A 129 -3.55 10.52 -0.54
C ILE A 129 -4.75 11.15 -1.24
N ALA A 130 -5.08 10.72 -2.45
CA ALA A 130 -6.22 11.23 -3.22
C ALA A 130 -7.56 10.95 -2.52
N ILE A 131 -7.75 9.74 -1.99
CA ILE A 131 -8.93 9.35 -1.22
C ILE A 131 -9.06 10.24 0.02
N VAL A 132 -7.99 10.40 0.80
CA VAL A 132 -7.99 11.24 2.00
C VAL A 132 -8.31 12.70 1.64
N ALA A 133 -7.62 13.26 0.63
CA ALA A 133 -7.81 14.65 0.21
C ALA A 133 -9.25 14.91 -0.28
N ALA A 134 -9.83 13.99 -1.05
CA ALA A 134 -11.22 14.07 -1.49
C ALA A 134 -12.19 14.06 -0.30
N SER A 135 -11.89 13.24 0.72
CA SER A 135 -12.71 13.05 1.91
C SER A 135 -12.67 14.24 2.87
N THR A 136 -11.51 14.90 3.00
CA THR A 136 -11.34 16.06 3.87
C THR A 136 -11.76 17.36 3.20
N SER A 137 -11.56 17.48 1.89
CA SER A 137 -11.96 18.67 1.13
C SER A 137 -13.48 18.83 1.11
N TYR A 138 -14.22 17.72 0.96
CA TYR A 138 -15.69 17.75 1.00
C TYR A 138 -16.24 18.08 2.39
N ALA A 139 -15.62 17.58 3.47
CA ALA A 139 -16.02 17.89 4.84
C ALA A 139 -15.92 19.39 5.20
N ASN A 140 -15.06 20.13 4.49
CA ASN A 140 -14.83 21.57 4.71
C ASN A 140 -15.59 22.49 3.73
N GLN A 141 -16.45 21.97 2.86
CA GLN A 141 -17.27 22.82 2.00
C GLN A 141 -18.47 23.42 2.76
N PRO A 142 -18.72 24.74 2.66
CA PRO A 142 -19.92 25.34 3.24
C PRO A 142 -21.16 24.75 2.57
N LYS A 143 -22.05 24.17 3.37
CA LYS A 143 -23.37 23.72 2.90
C LYS A 143 -24.18 24.96 2.54
N LEU A 144 -24.40 25.17 1.25
CA LEU A 144 -25.35 26.16 0.70
C LEU A 144 -26.79 25.73 0.97
#